data_AF-A0A674DGW1-F1
#
_entry.id   AF-A0A674DGW1-F1
#
_cell.length_a   1.000
_cell.length_b   1.000
_cell.length_c   1.000
_cell.angle_alpha   90.00
_cell.angle_beta   90.00
_cell.angle_gamma   90.00
#
_symmetry.space_group_name_H-M   'P 1'
#
loop_
_entity.id
_entity.type
_entity.pdbx_description
1 polymer ?
#
loop_
_entity_poly.entity_id
_entity_poly.type
_entity_poly.pdbx_seq_one_letter_code
_entity_poly.pdbx_strand_id
1 'polypeptide(L)' 'MGGMDCNSSTLTVIRDNCGQVFGAFCPTTLRISLSYYGTGHTFLFSFSPQLQVYEWKFSNSFFVKGSPDYLAFGG' A
#
# COMPACT_ATOMS: atom_id res chain seq x y z
N MET A 1 -17.58 -20.90 8.19
CA MET A 1 -16.77 -20.24 7.14
C MET A 1 -17.18 -18.79 7.11
N GLY A 2 -16.25 -17.87 7.35
CA GLY A 2 -16.53 -16.43 7.52
C GLY A 2 -15.75 -15.87 8.71
N GLY A 3 -14.41 -15.94 8.63
CA GLY A 3 -13.55 -15.33 9.62
C GLY A 3 -13.56 -13.82 9.42
N MET A 4 -14.28 -13.11 10.28
CA MET A 4 -14.11 -11.72 10.70
C MET A 4 -13.10 -10.93 9.84
N ASP A 5 -13.59 -10.16 8.87
CA ASP A 5 -12.81 -9.13 8.18
C ASP A 5 -12.39 -8.09 9.23
N CYS A 6 -11.23 -8.31 9.84
CA CYS A 6 -10.68 -7.41 10.84
C CYS A 6 -10.40 -6.06 10.16
N ASN A 7 -10.98 -5.00 10.72
CA ASN A 7 -10.81 -3.58 10.38
C ASN A 7 -9.34 -3.11 10.52
N SER A 8 -8.40 -3.79 9.87
CA SER A 8 -6.97 -3.57 9.97
C SER A 8 -6.50 -2.81 8.74
N SER A 9 -5.91 -1.64 8.97
CA SER A 9 -5.25 -0.83 7.93
C SER A 9 -3.76 -0.82 8.18
N THR A 10 -2.96 -0.81 7.12
CA THR A 10 -1.50 -0.72 7.22
C THR A 10 -1.03 0.60 6.63
N LEU A 11 -0.21 1.32 7.39
CA LEU A 11 0.56 2.46 6.91
C LEU A 11 2.03 2.05 6.81
N THR A 12 2.52 1.91 5.59
CA THR A 12 3.94 1.65 5.33
C THR A 12 4.66 2.99 5.22
N VAL A 13 5.71 3.20 6.02
CA VAL A 13 6.53 4.42 6.01
C VAL A 13 7.97 4.02 5.77
N ILE A 14 8.57 4.59 4.73
CA ILE A 14 9.96 4.36 4.33
C ILE A 14 10.67 5.69 4.45
N ARG A 15 11.83 5.68 5.09
CA ARG A 15 12.82 6.76 5.03
C ARG A 15 14.07 6.21 4.35
N ASP A 16 14.49 6.83 3.26
CA ASP A 16 15.73 6.44 2.59
C ASP A 16 16.97 7.06 3.25
N ASN A 17 18.15 6.70 2.74
CA ASN A 17 19.44 7.20 3.24
C ASN A 17 19.67 8.69 2.95
N CYS A 18 18.89 9.29 2.06
CA CYS A 18 18.91 10.72 1.74
C CYS A 18 17.93 11.53 2.61
N GLY A 19 17.16 10.87 3.48
CA GLY A 19 16.15 11.48 4.34
C GLY A 19 14.80 11.72 3.67
N GLN A 20 14.58 11.24 2.43
CA GLN A 20 13.27 11.30 1.80
C GLN A 20 12.32 10.33 2.50
N VAL A 21 11.10 10.80 2.80
CA VAL A 21 10.06 9.98 3.45
C VAL A 21 8.93 9.75 2.45
N PHE A 22 8.55 8.49 2.27
CA PHE A 22 7.47 8.10 1.36
C PHE A 22 6.85 6.78 1.82
N GLY A 23 5.77 6.35 1.17
CA GLY A 23 5.14 5.09 1.53
C GLY A 23 3.76 4.91 0.95
N ALA A 24 2.98 4.06 1.62
CA ALA A 24 1.65 3.66 1.18
C ALA A 24 0.71 3.45 2.36
N PHE A 25 -0.54 3.83 2.18
CA PHE A 25 -1.65 3.39 3.03
C PHE A 25 -2.46 2.34 2.28
N CYS A 26 -2.80 1.24 2.95
CA CYS A 26 -3.77 0.27 2.45
C CYS A 26 -4.76 -0.15 3.55
N PRO A 27 -6.07 -0.19 3.27
CA PRO A 27 -7.10 -0.57 4.24
C PRO A 27 -7.20 -2.11 4.40
N THR A 28 -6.05 -2.75 4.57
CA THR A 28 -5.92 -4.20 4.73
C THR A 28 -4.58 -4.52 5.38
N THR A 29 -4.48 -5.67 6.03
CA THR A 29 -3.22 -6.23 6.51
C THR A 29 -2.36 -6.71 5.34
N LEU A 30 -1.06 -6.38 5.37
CA LEU A 30 -0.09 -6.88 4.40
C LEU A 30 0.08 -8.39 4.53
N ARG A 31 0.09 -9.10 3.39
CA ARG A 31 0.21 -10.56 3.34
C ARG A 31 0.85 -11.03 2.04
N ILE A 32 1.49 -12.20 2.09
CA ILE A 32 1.90 -12.92 0.88
C ILE A 32 0.64 -13.32 0.12
N SER A 33 0.63 -13.09 -1.19
CA SER A 33 -0.53 -13.38 -2.04
C SER A 33 -0.11 -13.65 -3.49
N LEU A 34 -0.69 -14.69 -4.09
CA LEU A 34 -0.50 -15.01 -5.51
C LEU A 34 -1.05 -13.90 -6.41
N SER A 35 -2.16 -13.27 -6.04
CA SER A 35 -2.80 -12.18 -6.78
C SER A 35 -2.65 -10.84 -6.06
N TYR A 36 -2.85 -9.74 -6.79
CA TYR A 36 -3.01 -8.43 -6.17
C TYR A 36 -4.23 -8.42 -5.23
N TYR A 37 -4.13 -7.65 -4.15
CA TYR A 37 -5.20 -7.45 -3.18
C TYR A 37 -5.26 -5.99 -2.73
N GLY A 38 -6.34 -5.63 -2.05
CA GLY A 38 -6.60 -4.26 -1.57
C GLY A 38 -7.84 -3.66 -2.21
N THR A 39 -8.07 -2.38 -1.95
CA THR A 39 -9.21 -1.62 -2.50
C THR A 39 -8.75 -0.28 -3.04
N GLY A 40 -9.66 0.42 -3.73
CA GLY A 40 -9.43 1.77 -4.26
C GLY A 40 -9.13 2.85 -3.22
N HIS A 41 -9.28 2.58 -1.92
CA HIS A 41 -8.84 3.47 -0.85
C HIS A 41 -7.34 3.34 -0.53
N THR A 42 -6.62 2.48 -1.26
CA THR A 42 -5.14 2.42 -1.20
C THR A 42 -4.56 3.65 -1.90
N PHE A 43 -3.60 4.31 -1.26
CA PHE A 43 -2.90 5.46 -1.84
C PHE A 43 -1.41 5.42 -1.51
N LEU A 44 -0.61 6.03 -2.38
CA LEU A 44 0.81 6.30 -2.11
C LEU A 44 0.97 7.72 -1.57
N PHE A 45 2.04 7.96 -0.83
CA PHE A 45 2.40 9.30 -0.42
C PHE A 45 3.91 9.52 -0.49
N SER A 46 4.31 10.78 -0.65
CA SER A 46 5.69 11.21 -0.54
C SER A 46 5.77 12.55 0.20
N PHE A 47 6.88 12.78 0.90
CA PHE A 47 7.22 14.06 1.51
C PHE A 47 8.45 14.62 0.80
N SER A 48 8.23 15.62 -0.06
CA SER A 48 9.33 16.27 -0.78
C SER A 48 8.94 17.65 -1.35
N PRO A 49 9.05 18.76 -0.59
CA PRO A 49 9.17 18.88 0.87
C PRO A 49 7.80 18.93 1.59
N GLN A 50 6.71 19.13 0.86
CA GLN A 50 5.34 18.99 1.36
C GLN A 50 4.82 17.57 1.17
N LEU A 51 3.77 17.21 1.94
CA LEU A 51 3.04 15.98 1.74
C LEU A 51 2.33 16.00 0.37
N GLN A 52 2.59 14.98 -0.43
CA GLN A 52 1.88 14.66 -1.67
C GLN A 52 1.18 13.31 -1.48
N VAL A 53 -0.09 13.23 -1.87
CA VAL A 53 -0.89 12.00 -1.81
C VAL A 53 -1.35 11.61 -3.22
N TYR A 54 -1.09 10.37 -3.59
CA TYR A 54 -1.42 9.80 -4.89
C TYR A 54 -2.52 8.76 -4.72
N GLU A 55 -3.76 9.21 -4.87
CA GLU A 55 -4.95 8.37 -4.83
C GLU A 55 -5.10 7.52 -6.09
N TRP A 56 -5.80 6.39 -5.95
CA TRP A 56 -6.15 5.55 -7.06
C TRP A 56 -6.93 6.28 -8.16
N LYS A 57 -6.60 6.02 -9.42
CA LYS A 57 -7.17 6.68 -10.61
C LYS A 57 -8.13 5.82 -11.41
N PHE A 58 -8.71 4.78 -10.82
CA PHE A 58 -9.67 3.87 -11.46
C PHE A 58 -9.13 3.12 -12.70
N SER A 59 -7.81 3.02 -12.86
CA SER A 59 -7.17 2.42 -14.04
C SER A 59 -7.13 0.89 -13.99
N ASN A 60 -6.76 0.32 -12.85
CA ASN A 60 -6.69 -1.13 -12.61
C ASN A 60 -6.93 -1.43 -11.12
N SER A 61 -6.97 -2.71 -10.72
CA SER A 61 -7.11 -3.12 -9.31
C SER A 61 -5.84 -3.75 -8.73
N PHE A 62 -4.67 -3.30 -9.19
CA PHE A 62 -3.37 -3.84 -8.80
C PHE A 62 -2.76 -3.03 -7.65
N PHE A 63 -3.41 -3.09 -6.49
CA PHE A 63 -3.06 -2.22 -5.36
C PHE A 63 -1.83 -2.70 -4.59
N VAL A 64 -1.86 -3.93 -4.07
CA VAL A 64 -0.77 -4.48 -3.24
C VAL A 64 -0.46 -5.91 -3.65
N LYS A 65 0.82 -6.27 -3.68
CA LYS A 65 1.28 -7.65 -3.89
C LYS A 65 2.43 -7.97 -2.95
N GLY A 66 2.22 -8.99 -2.11
CA GLY A 66 3.25 -9.53 -1.22
C GLY A 66 3.79 -10.86 -1.75
N SER A 67 5.10 -11.03 -1.63
CA SER A 67 5.89 -12.22 -1.95
C SER A 67 6.87 -12.49 -0.80
N PRO A 68 7.44 -13.70 -0.66
CA PRO A 68 8.56 -13.91 0.25
C PRO A 68 9.75 -12.96 0.02
N ASP A 69 9.96 -12.53 -1.23
CA ASP A 69 11.13 -11.73 -1.63
C ASP A 69 10.86 -10.22 -1.73
N TYR A 70 9.59 -9.81 -1.85
CA TYR A 70 9.24 -8.41 -2.07
C TYR A 70 7.83 -8.06 -1.59
N LEU A 71 7.64 -6.76 -1.39
CA LEU A 71 6.34 -6.13 -1.21
C LEU A 71 6.22 -4.99 -2.23
N ALA A 72 5.14 -5.00 -3.00
CA ALA A 72 4.88 -4.01 -4.05
C ALA A 72 3.52 -3.32 -3.85
N PHE A 73 3.48 -2.03 -4.20
CA PHE A 73 2.27 -1.20 -4.21
C PHE A 73 2.14 -0.54 -5.59
N GLY A 74 0.97 -0.62 -6.22
CA GLY A 74 0.67 -0.03 -7.52
C GLY A 74 1.36 -0.74 -8.69
N GLY A 75 0.69 -1.76 -9.26
CA GLY A 75 1.16 -2.52 -10.42
C GLY A 75 0.41 -2.23 -11.72
#